data_AF-A0A6N6P3F8-F1
#
_entry.id   AF-A0A6N6P3F8-F1
#
_cell.length_a   1.000
_cell.length_b   1.000
_cell.length_c   1.000
_cell.angle_alpha   90.00
_cell.angle_beta   90.00
_cell.angle_gamma   90.00
#
_symmetry.space_group_name_H-M   'P 1'
#
loop_
_entity.id
_entity.type
_entity.pdbx_description
1 polymer ?
#
loop_
_entity_poly.entity_id
_entity_poly.type
_entity_poly.pdbx_seq_one_letter_code
_entity_poly.pdbx_strand_id
1 'polypeptide(L)' 'MANRLYECPVVYCEPYVMNSRPVFNRVQLGDYPGMRNVGGVRLPSIFREYSDAVAQGLADYYGGTAH' A
#
# COMPACT_ATOMS: atom_id res chain seq x y z
N MET A 1 19.08 1.17 4.99
CA MET A 1 19.66 -0.17 5.16
C MET A 1 19.51 -1.03 3.90
N ALA A 2 18.39 -0.90 3.16
CA ALA A 2 18.08 -1.74 2.01
C ALA A 2 19.04 -1.61 0.80
N ASN A 3 19.49 -0.41 0.44
CA ASN A 3 20.39 -0.18 -0.72
C ASN A 3 21.86 -0.61 -0.52
N ARG A 4 22.23 -1.20 0.62
CA ARG A 4 23.61 -1.63 0.92
C ARG A 4 23.80 -3.15 0.98
N LEU A 5 22.71 -3.91 0.86
CA LEU A 5 22.70 -5.37 1.07
C LEU A 5 22.27 -6.15 -0.18
N TYR A 6 21.56 -5.52 -1.11
CA TYR A 6 21.04 -6.17 -2.30
C TYR A 6 21.67 -5.57 -3.56
N GLU A 7 22.20 -6.42 -4.42
CA GLU A 7 22.72 -6.05 -5.74
C GLU A 7 21.60 -6.03 -6.79
N CYS A 8 20.51 -5.31 -6.50
CA CYS A 8 19.39 -5.12 -7.42
C CYS A 8 18.64 -3.81 -7.11
N PRO A 9 17.74 -3.34 -8.00
CA PRO A 9 16.92 -2.17 -7.70
C PRO A 9 16.05 -2.42 -6.46
N VAL A 10 16.26 -1.64 -5.40
CA VAL A 10 15.49 -1.74 -4.16
C VAL A 10 14.69 -0.48 -3.91
N VAL A 11 13.39 -0.66 -3.67
CA VAL A 11 12.48 0.41 -3.22
C VAL A 11 11.98 0.06 -1.82
N TYR A 12 12.13 1.01 -0.90
CA TYR A 12 11.60 0.89 0.46
C TYR A 12 10.44 1.87 0.60
N CYS A 13 9.23 1.34 0.81
CA CYS A 13 8.03 2.14 0.97
C CYS A 13 7.59 2.09 2.44
N GLU A 14 7.36 3.25 3.04
CA GLU A 14 6.66 3.38 4.32
C GLU A 14 5.25 3.91 4.04
N PRO A 15 4.31 3.04 3.63
CA PRO A 15 2.97 3.48 3.28
C PRO A 15 2.22 3.96 4.52
N TYR A 16 1.61 5.13 4.38
CA TYR A 16 0.83 5.83 5.38
C TYR A 16 1.59 6.32 6.62
N VAL A 17 1.31 7.57 7.01
CA VAL A 17 1.87 8.14 8.23
C VAL A 17 1.16 7.52 9.44
N MET A 18 1.88 6.78 10.28
CA MET A 18 1.32 6.08 11.44
C MET A 18 0.73 7.02 12.49
N ASN A 19 1.16 8.29 12.53
CA ASN A 19 0.59 9.33 13.40
C ASN A 19 -0.70 9.97 12.84
N SER A 20 -1.18 9.51 11.68
CA SER A 20 -2.41 10.01 11.09
C SER A 20 -3.61 9.29 11.72
N ARG A 21 -4.46 10.05 12.43
CA ARG A 21 -5.72 9.54 13.01
C ARG A 21 -6.58 8.72 12.04
N PRO A 22 -6.84 9.16 10.79
CA PRO A 22 -7.61 8.36 9.85
C PRO A 22 -6.90 7.06 9.45
N VAL A 23 -5.58 7.07 9.28
CA VAL A 23 -4.80 5.86 8.99
C VAL A 23 -4.85 4.90 10.16
N PHE A 24 -4.69 5.40 11.38
CA PHE A 24 -4.76 4.59 12.59
C PHE A 24 -6.11 3.85 12.70
N ASN A 25 -7.22 4.54 12.43
CA ASN A 25 -8.54 3.92 12.37
C ASN A 25 -8.62 2.84 11.28
N ARG A 26 -8.03 3.08 10.11
CA ARG A 26 -7.98 2.09 9.02
C ARG A 26 -7.18 0.85 9.40
N VAL A 27 -6.07 1.02 10.11
CA VAL A 27 -5.25 -0.10 10.60
C VAL A 27 -6.02 -0.91 11.64
N GLN A 28 -6.75 -0.26 12.56
CA GLN A 28 -7.58 -0.94 13.56
C GLN A 28 -8.71 -1.77 12.95
N LEU A 29 -9.25 -1.35 11.80
CA LEU A 29 -10.30 -2.10 11.09
C LEU A 29 -9.82 -3.45 10.53
N GLY A 30 -8.51 -3.68 10.48
CA GLY A 30 -7.90 -4.95 10.06
C GLY A 30 -8.01 -5.23 8.56
N ASP A 31 -7.65 -6.47 8.18
CA ASP A 31 -7.97 -6.98 6.85
C ASP A 31 -9.46 -7.29 6.73
N TYR A 32 -10.04 -6.91 5.59
CA TYR A 32 -11.41 -7.25 5.24
C TYR A 32 -11.58 -7.29 3.71
N PRO A 33 -12.46 -8.17 3.21
CA PRO A 33 -12.79 -8.20 1.79
C PRO A 33 -13.70 -7.04 1.39
N GLY A 34 -13.55 -6.58 0.14
CA GLY A 34 -14.40 -5.54 -0.45
C GLY A 34 -14.19 -4.16 0.16
N MET A 35 -15.28 -3.39 0.24
CA MET A 35 -15.26 -2.00 0.71
C MET A 35 -16.00 -1.87 2.05
N ARG A 36 -15.43 -1.09 2.98
CA ARG A 36 -16.10 -0.67 4.22
C ARG A 36 -16.18 0.84 4.29
N ASN A 37 -17.19 1.32 5.02
CA ASN A 37 -17.31 2.75 5.28
C ASN A 37 -16.33 3.16 6.39
N VAL A 38 -15.36 4.01 6.05
CA VAL A 38 -14.40 4.59 6.98
C VAL A 38 -14.53 6.10 6.91
N GLY A 39 -15.09 6.72 7.95
CA GLY A 39 -15.25 8.17 8.01
C GLY A 39 -16.15 8.76 6.92
N GLY A 40 -17.14 8.00 6.43
CA GLY A 40 -18.07 8.43 5.37
C GLY A 40 -17.63 8.05 3.95
N VAL A 41 -16.43 7.48 3.79
CA VAL A 41 -15.91 7.03 2.49
C VAL A 41 -15.84 5.52 2.45
N ARG A 42 -16.33 4.91 1.35
CA ARG A 42 -16.15 3.48 1.09
C ARG A 42 -14.72 3.22 0.64
N LEU A 43 -13.93 2.60 1.50
CA LEU A 43 -12.53 2.28 1.25
C LEU A 43 -12.30 0.76 1.36
N PRO A 44 -11.34 0.20 0.60
CA PRO A 44 -10.88 -1.16 0.80
C PRO A 44 -10.02 -1.25 2.06
N SER A 45 -9.72 -2.47 2.48
CA SER A 45 -8.75 -2.69 3.55
C SER A 45 -7.42 -2.04 3.18
N ILE A 46 -6.82 -1.36 4.16
CA ILE A 46 -5.52 -0.68 3.97
C ILE A 46 -4.40 -1.65 3.58
N PHE A 47 -4.51 -2.91 4.01
CA PHE A 47 -3.55 -3.97 3.65
C PHE A 47 -3.68 -4.36 2.17
N ARG A 48 -4.92 -4.54 1.70
CA ARG A 48 -5.22 -4.89 0.31
C ARG A 48 -4.92 -3.74 -0.64
N GLU A 49 -5.31 -2.52 -0.26
CA GLU A 49 -4.99 -1.30 -1.00
C GLU A 49 -3.49 -1.21 -1.25
N TYR A 50 -2.68 -1.42 -0.21
CA TYR A 50 -1.24 -1.36 -0.33
C TYR A 50 -0.66 -2.51 -1.16
N SER A 51 -1.11 -3.76 -0.96
CA SER A 51 -0.63 -4.90 -1.74
C SER A 51 -0.96 -4.76 -3.23
N ASP A 52 -2.18 -4.32 -3.53
CA ASP A 52 -2.66 -4.16 -4.90
C ASP A 52 -1.91 -3.02 -5.60
N ALA A 53 -1.69 -1.90 -4.91
CA ALA A 53 -0.91 -0.79 -5.44
C ALA A 53 0.54 -1.17 -5.75
N VAL A 54 1.19 -1.94 -4.85
CA VAL A 54 2.57 -2.42 -5.07
C VAL A 54 2.62 -3.42 -6.23
N ALA A 55 1.71 -4.38 -6.27
CA ALA A 55 1.64 -5.37 -7.34
C ALA A 55 1.38 -4.71 -8.70
N GLN A 56 0.46 -3.75 -8.75
CA GLN A 56 0.15 -2.99 -9.95
C GLN A 56 1.37 -2.18 -10.42
N GLY A 57 2.03 -1.45 -9.52
CA GLY A 57 3.23 -0.68 -9.87
C GLY A 57 4.36 -1.57 -10.41
N LEU A 58 4.52 -2.77 -9.85
CA LEU A 58 5.49 -3.75 -10.35
C LEU A 58 5.10 -4.27 -11.73
N ALA A 59 3.83 -4.63 -11.92
CA ALA A 59 3.29 -5.10 -13.18
C ALA A 59 3.45 -4.03 -14.27
N ASP A 60 3.20 -2.75 -13.95
CA ASP A 60 3.33 -1.66 -14.91
C ASP A 60 4.79 -1.41 -15.31
N TYR A 61 5.71 -1.48 -14.34
CA TYR A 61 7.14 -1.31 -14.60
C TYR A 61 7.71 -2.42 -15.49
N TYR A 62 7.39 -3.68 -15.22
CA TYR A 62 7.89 -4.81 -16.01
C TYR A 62 7.06 -5.10 -17.27
N GLY A 63 5.80 -4.67 -17.31
CA GLY A 63 4.90 -4.82 -18.45
C GLY A 63 5.08 -3.74 -19.53
N GLY A 64 5.86 -2.70 -19.25
CA GLY A 64 6.11 -1.59 -20.19
C GLY A 64 4.95 -0.60 -20.31
N THR A 65 3.98 -0.64 -19.39
CA THR A 65 2.85 0.30 -19.32
C THR A 65 3.13 1.50 -18.41
N ALA A 66 4.23 1.48 -17.64
CA ALA A 66 4.75 2.63 -16.92
C ALA A 66 5.39 3.63 -17.91
N HIS A 67 4.63 4.64 -18.33
CA HIS A 67 5.07 5.77 -19.13
C HIS A 67 5.01 7.08 -18.35
#